data_AF-A0A382NL66-F1
#
_entry.id   AF-A0A382NL66-F1
#
_cell.length_a   1.000
_cell.length_b   1.000
_cell.length_c   1.000
_cell.angle_alpha   90.00
_cell.angle_beta   90.00
_cell.angle_gamma   90.00
#
_symmetry.space_group_name_H-M   'P 1'
#
loop_
_entity.id
_entity.type
_entity.pdbx_description
1 polymer ?
#
loop_
_entity_poly.entity_id
_entity_poly.type
_entity_poly.pdbx_seq_one_letter_code
_entity_poly.pdbx_strand_id
1 'polypeptide(L)'
;MVMIGCFAGTIIGMLPGLGPMSAIALMIPVTYSFDPSSAMILMAGVYYGAIFGGSTSSILINAPGVAGTVSSSFDGYPMAKSGQAGKALAIAAYSSFSGGTIAAIFLLIAAPQLAKVSLSFQSADYFALMCVGLLSIAAFASKGQFLKAMIMTAFGLALATVGQDSLSDITRFHFGNINLMDGISFVLLVMATFAMSEAFMIIFKKMEINFKASDASIDKLGSIKLSK
;
A
#
# COMPACT_ATOMS: atom_id res chain seq x y z
N MET A 1 13.20 10.53 -15.80
CA MET A 1 11.90 9.94 -15.41
C MET A 1 11.89 9.48 -13.96
N VAL A 2 12.83 8.65 -13.49
CA VAL A 2 12.84 8.14 -12.09
C VAL A 2 12.69 9.24 -11.05
N MET A 3 13.53 10.30 -11.07
CA MET A 3 13.44 11.35 -10.04
C MET A 3 12.07 12.04 -10.00
N ILE A 4 11.51 12.34 -11.18
CA ILE A 4 10.19 12.97 -11.30
C ILE A 4 9.11 12.02 -10.76
N GLY A 5 9.20 10.74 -11.12
CA GLY A 5 8.30 9.70 -10.62
C GLY A 5 8.38 9.56 -9.11
N CYS A 6 9.58 9.42 -8.55
CA CYS A 6 9.80 9.32 -7.11
C CYS A 6 9.26 10.55 -6.37
N PHE A 7 9.56 11.77 -6.86
CA PHE A 7 9.09 13.00 -6.24
C PHE A 7 7.57 13.11 -6.26
N ALA A 8 6.94 12.90 -7.42
CA ALA A 8 5.49 12.91 -7.55
C ALA A 8 4.84 11.81 -6.70
N GLY A 9 5.41 10.61 -6.73
CA GLY A 9 4.98 9.47 -5.92
C GLY A 9 5.03 9.78 -4.43
N THR A 10 6.12 10.38 -3.93
CA THR A 10 6.23 10.76 -2.52
C THR A 10 5.19 11.79 -2.11
N ILE A 11 4.92 12.80 -2.94
CA ILE A 11 3.84 13.77 -2.67
C ILE A 11 2.48 13.07 -2.59
N ILE A 12 2.17 12.22 -3.55
CA ILE A 12 0.89 11.50 -3.59
C ILE A 12 0.78 10.55 -2.39
N GLY A 13 1.84 9.83 -2.06
CA GLY A 13 1.88 8.87 -0.95
C GLY A 13 1.80 9.52 0.42
N MET A 14 2.22 10.79 0.57
CA MET A 14 2.03 11.53 1.82
C MET A 14 0.56 11.83 2.13
N LEU A 15 -0.33 11.75 1.13
CA LEU A 15 -1.76 11.95 1.35
C LEU A 15 -2.37 10.69 1.99
N PRO A 16 -2.97 10.80 3.19
CA PRO A 16 -3.53 9.64 3.88
C PRO A 16 -4.66 9.01 3.05
N GLY A 17 -4.64 7.68 2.95
CA GLY A 17 -5.61 6.92 2.15
C GLY A 17 -5.29 6.83 0.65
N LEU A 18 -4.26 7.52 0.15
CA LEU A 18 -3.80 7.36 -1.24
C LEU A 18 -2.62 6.40 -1.30
N GLY A 19 -2.90 5.16 -1.70
CA GLY A 19 -1.87 4.14 -1.87
C GLY A 19 -1.09 4.25 -3.19
N PRO A 20 -0.03 3.44 -3.36
CA PRO A 20 0.77 3.37 -4.58
C PRO A 20 -0.06 3.00 -5.82
N MET A 21 -1.11 2.18 -5.65
CA MET A 21 -2.00 1.81 -6.74
C MET A 21 -2.79 3.01 -7.26
N SER A 22 -3.27 3.88 -6.37
CA SER A 22 -3.91 5.14 -6.75
C SER A 22 -2.92 6.06 -7.47
N ALA A 23 -1.66 6.12 -7.01
CA ALA A 23 -0.61 6.90 -7.65
C ALA A 23 -0.29 6.39 -9.07
N ILE A 24 -0.21 5.06 -9.27
CA ILE A 24 -0.03 4.46 -10.60
C ILE A 24 -1.22 4.78 -11.49
N ALA A 25 -2.46 4.61 -11.00
CA ALA A 25 -3.67 4.87 -11.77
C ALA A 25 -3.73 6.32 -12.29
N LEU A 26 -3.30 7.29 -11.46
CA LEU A 26 -3.20 8.70 -11.86
C LEU A 26 -2.12 8.96 -12.92
N MET A 27 -1.08 8.11 -12.98
CA MET A 27 0.05 8.25 -13.91
C MET A 27 -0.15 7.52 -15.24
N ILE A 28 -1.03 6.50 -15.32
CA ILE A 28 -1.40 5.82 -16.57
C ILE A 28 -1.68 6.80 -17.72
N PRO A 29 -2.58 7.80 -17.57
CA PRO A 29 -2.88 8.73 -18.66
C PRO A 29 -1.66 9.56 -19.08
N VAL A 30 -0.79 9.93 -18.13
CA VAL A 30 0.44 10.69 -18.39
C VAL A 30 1.46 9.85 -19.18
N THR A 31 1.48 8.53 -18.95
CA THR A 31 2.42 7.63 -19.61
C THR A 31 2.05 7.21 -21.03
N TYR A 32 0.82 7.44 -21.50
CA TYR A 32 0.42 6.99 -22.86
C TYR A 32 1.24 7.60 -23.99
N SER A 33 1.79 8.80 -23.78
CA SER A 33 2.63 9.48 -24.80
C SER A 33 4.11 9.11 -24.68
N PHE A 34 4.49 8.24 -23.74
CA PHE A 34 5.89 7.91 -23.47
C PHE A 34 6.27 6.57 -24.09
N ASP A 35 7.56 6.41 -24.39
CA ASP A 35 8.12 5.10 -24.75
C ASP A 35 7.89 4.09 -23.60
N PRO A 36 7.56 2.81 -23.89
CA PRO A 36 7.27 1.80 -22.86
C PRO A 36 8.35 1.70 -21.78
N SER A 37 9.62 1.81 -22.15
CA SER A 37 10.73 1.77 -21.19
C SER A 37 10.67 2.94 -20.21
N SER A 38 10.42 4.16 -20.71
CA SER A 38 10.31 5.38 -19.92
C SER A 38 9.06 5.38 -19.04
N ALA A 39 7.94 4.86 -19.55
CA ALA A 39 6.70 4.68 -18.81
C ALA A 39 6.88 3.75 -17.61
N MET A 40 7.51 2.58 -17.81
CA MET A 40 7.78 1.63 -16.71
C MET A 40 8.71 2.23 -15.66
N ILE A 41 9.76 2.94 -16.08
CA ILE A 41 10.70 3.62 -15.18
C ILE A 41 9.99 4.70 -14.35
N LEU A 42 9.09 5.47 -14.96
CA LEU A 42 8.28 6.48 -14.27
C LEU A 42 7.35 5.81 -13.25
N MET A 43 6.58 4.80 -13.66
CA MET A 43 5.64 4.09 -12.79
C MET A 43 6.34 3.41 -11.61
N ALA A 44 7.51 2.81 -11.84
CA ALA A 44 8.33 2.26 -10.76
C ALA A 44 8.77 3.35 -9.77
N GLY A 45 9.26 4.49 -10.26
CA GLY A 45 9.61 5.63 -9.41
C GLY A 45 8.43 6.12 -8.57
N VAL A 46 7.25 6.26 -9.19
CA VAL A 46 6.01 6.67 -8.50
C VAL A 46 5.62 5.65 -7.42
N TYR A 47 5.69 4.36 -7.72
CA TYR A 47 5.37 3.31 -6.76
C TYR A 47 6.31 3.34 -5.54
N TYR A 48 7.63 3.36 -5.76
CA TYR A 48 8.61 3.43 -4.67
C TYR A 48 8.47 4.72 -3.87
N GLY A 49 8.29 5.85 -4.55
CA GLY A 49 8.06 7.15 -3.93
C GLY A 49 6.81 7.15 -3.06
N ALA A 50 5.70 6.57 -3.54
CA ALA A 50 4.42 6.51 -2.83
C ALA A 50 4.47 5.59 -1.60
N ILE A 51 5.16 4.44 -1.68
CA ILE A 51 5.38 3.57 -0.52
C ILE A 51 6.12 4.33 0.59
N PHE A 52 7.21 5.03 0.25
CA PHE A 52 7.97 5.82 1.22
C PHE A 52 7.17 7.03 1.74
N GLY A 53 6.45 7.73 0.86
CA GLY A 53 5.57 8.84 1.23
C GLY A 53 4.50 8.42 2.24
N GLY A 54 3.91 7.23 2.07
CA GLY A 54 2.92 6.68 2.99
C GLY A 54 3.46 6.41 4.40
N SER A 55 4.76 6.10 4.53
CA SER A 55 5.40 6.01 5.85
C SER A 55 5.41 7.37 6.56
N THR A 56 5.54 8.48 5.83
CA THR A 56 5.54 9.84 6.41
C THR A 56 4.19 10.18 7.03
N SER A 57 3.08 9.92 6.34
CA SER A 57 1.73 10.12 6.90
C SER A 57 1.46 9.19 8.08
N SER A 58 1.94 7.95 8.01
CA SER A 58 1.82 6.96 9.09
C SER A 58 2.58 7.40 10.36
N ILE A 59 3.78 7.95 10.20
CA ILE A 59 4.64 8.39 11.30
C ILE A 59 4.12 9.70 11.93
N LEU A 60 3.73 10.69 11.13
CA LEU A 60 3.42 12.02 11.66
C LEU A 60 1.99 12.12 12.22
N ILE A 61 1.02 11.49 11.56
CA ILE A 61 -0.40 11.68 11.86
C ILE A 61 -1.16 10.37 12.13
N ASN A 62 -0.47 9.23 12.21
CA ASN A 62 -1.06 7.90 12.45
C ASN A 62 -2.20 7.53 11.48
N ALA A 63 -2.09 8.00 10.23
CA ALA A 63 -3.06 7.73 9.18
C ALA A 63 -2.38 6.94 8.04
N PRO A 64 -2.25 5.60 8.19
CA PRO A 64 -1.61 4.77 7.18
C PRO A 64 -2.49 4.65 5.93
N GLY A 65 -1.90 4.97 4.76
CA GLY A 65 -2.57 4.84 3.46
C GLY A 65 -2.51 3.42 2.88
N VAL A 66 -1.60 2.58 3.37
CA VAL A 66 -1.46 1.18 2.95
C VAL A 66 -1.09 0.26 4.10
N ALA A 67 -1.52 -1.00 4.01
CA ALA A 67 -1.26 -2.03 5.01
C ALA A 67 0.25 -2.16 5.37
N GLY A 68 1.14 -2.01 4.40
CA GLY A 68 2.58 -2.09 4.61
C GLY A 68 3.16 -0.95 5.46
N THR A 69 2.53 0.23 5.46
CA THR A 69 2.99 1.42 6.21
C THR A 69 2.43 1.48 7.63
N VAL A 70 1.44 0.64 7.96
CA VAL A 70 0.88 0.53 9.33
C VAL A 70 1.96 0.14 10.33
N SER A 71 2.90 -0.72 9.94
CA SER A 71 4.03 -1.10 10.80
C SER A 71 4.90 0.10 11.17
N SER A 72 5.02 1.09 10.29
CA SER A 72 5.80 2.30 10.55
C SER A 72 5.12 3.23 11.55
N SER A 73 3.79 3.16 11.70
CA SER A 73 3.08 3.96 12.70
C SER A 73 3.24 3.40 14.11
N PHE A 74 3.44 2.08 14.28
CA PHE A 74 3.59 1.47 15.60
C PHE A 74 4.75 2.06 16.40
N ASP A 75 5.91 2.24 15.79
CA ASP A 75 7.09 2.84 16.44
C ASP A 75 7.23 4.33 16.13
N GLY A 76 6.92 4.73 14.89
CA GLY A 76 7.16 6.07 14.40
C GLY A 76 6.22 7.12 14.99
N TYR A 77 4.94 6.81 15.16
CA TYR A 77 3.97 7.77 15.69
C TYR A 77 4.17 8.10 17.18
N PRO A 78 4.46 7.13 18.07
CA PRO A 78 4.88 7.43 19.44
C PRO A 78 6.15 8.29 19.49
N MET A 79 7.10 8.05 18.59
CA MET A 79 8.34 8.81 18.50
C MET A 79 8.09 10.25 18.01
N ALA A 80 7.19 10.44 17.04
CA ALA A 80 6.75 11.76 16.58
C ALA A 80 6.02 12.54 17.70
N LYS A 81 5.12 11.89 18.44
CA LYS A 81 4.46 12.47 19.63
C LYS A 81 5.44 12.88 20.72
N SER A 82 6.56 12.19 20.83
CA SER A 82 7.63 12.50 21.79
C SER A 82 8.57 13.63 21.32
N GLY A 83 8.20 14.38 20.28
CA GLY A 83 9.00 15.46 19.71
C GLY A 83 10.19 14.98 18.85
N GLN A 84 10.30 13.68 18.59
CA GLN A 84 11.38 13.06 17.83
C GLN A 84 10.96 12.74 16.38
N ALA A 85 10.05 13.53 15.81
CA ALA A 85 9.52 13.31 14.46
C ALA A 85 10.61 13.25 13.38
N GLY A 86 11.58 14.17 13.42
CA GLY A 86 12.70 14.15 12.47
C GLY A 86 13.57 12.89 12.56
N LYS A 87 13.77 12.37 13.78
CA LYS A 87 14.51 11.12 14.01
C LYS A 87 13.73 9.92 13.47
N ALA A 88 12.42 9.88 13.70
CA ALA A 88 11.55 8.82 13.19
C ALA A 88 11.55 8.79 11.65
N LEU A 89 11.42 9.95 11.00
CA LEU A 89 11.48 10.07 9.54
C LEU A 89 12.86 9.69 8.98
N ALA A 90 13.95 10.07 9.66
CA ALA A 90 15.30 9.69 9.25
C ALA A 90 15.50 8.17 9.33
N ILE A 91 15.07 7.52 10.42
CA ILE A 91 15.14 6.06 10.57
C ILE A 91 14.34 5.38 9.44
N ALA A 92 13.13 5.86 9.15
CA ALA A 92 12.30 5.35 8.07
C ALA A 92 12.96 5.52 6.69
N ALA A 93 13.65 6.63 6.44
CA ALA A 93 14.37 6.88 5.20
C ALA A 93 15.57 5.92 5.03
N TYR A 94 16.39 5.76 6.07
CA TYR A 94 17.54 4.85 6.02
C TYR A 94 17.11 3.39 5.90
N SER A 95 16.06 2.96 6.62
CA SER A 95 15.54 1.60 6.51
C SER A 95 14.94 1.31 5.14
N SER A 96 14.18 2.27 4.57
CA SER A 96 13.61 2.14 3.23
C SER A 96 14.67 2.13 2.14
N PHE A 97 15.71 2.98 2.26
CA PHE A 97 16.81 3.01 1.31
C PHE A 97 17.62 1.73 1.33
N SER A 98 18.02 1.26 2.51
CA SER A 98 18.80 0.01 2.66
C SER A 98 17.98 -1.21 2.22
N GLY A 99 16.75 -1.36 2.72
CA GLY A 99 15.86 -2.46 2.34
C GLY A 99 15.51 -2.44 0.85
N GLY A 100 15.22 -1.27 0.29
CA GLY A 100 14.93 -1.08 -1.14
C GLY A 100 16.12 -1.39 -2.03
N THR A 101 17.33 -0.98 -1.64
CA THR A 101 18.57 -1.26 -2.39
C THR A 101 18.89 -2.75 -2.36
N ILE A 102 18.81 -3.39 -1.20
CA ILE A 102 19.01 -4.84 -1.06
C ILE A 102 17.98 -5.59 -1.91
N ALA A 103 16.69 -5.22 -1.79
CA ALA A 103 15.63 -5.84 -2.58
C ALA A 103 15.83 -5.67 -4.09
N ALA A 104 16.30 -4.50 -4.55
CA ALA A 104 16.59 -4.26 -5.95
C ALA A 104 17.74 -5.14 -6.48
N ILE A 105 18.82 -5.30 -5.71
CA ILE A 105 19.94 -6.18 -6.06
C ILE A 105 19.47 -7.64 -6.10
N PHE A 106 18.72 -8.08 -5.10
CA PHE A 106 18.14 -9.42 -5.08
C PHE A 106 17.21 -9.64 -6.27
N LEU A 107 16.36 -8.67 -6.61
CA LEU A 107 15.44 -8.76 -7.74
C LEU A 107 16.20 -8.81 -9.07
N LEU A 108 17.30 -8.07 -9.23
CA LEU A 108 18.13 -8.12 -10.43
C LEU A 108 18.70 -9.52 -10.70
N ILE A 109 19.07 -10.25 -9.65
CA ILE A 109 19.60 -11.62 -9.76
C ILE A 109 18.49 -12.67 -9.85
N ALA A 110 17.43 -12.50 -9.05
CA ALA A 110 16.34 -13.47 -8.93
C ALA A 110 15.35 -13.39 -10.10
N ALA A 111 15.02 -12.20 -10.61
CA ALA A 111 14.03 -12.01 -11.68
C ALA A 111 14.30 -12.88 -12.92
N PRO A 112 15.51 -12.97 -13.51
CA PRO A 112 15.74 -13.82 -14.67
C PRO A 112 15.61 -15.32 -14.34
N GLN A 113 15.93 -15.74 -13.13
CA GLN A 113 15.76 -17.14 -12.70
C GLN A 113 14.28 -17.47 -12.51
N LEU A 114 13.52 -16.58 -11.85
CA LEU A 114 12.08 -16.72 -11.71
C LEU A 114 11.36 -16.69 -13.06
N ALA A 115 11.81 -15.88 -14.02
CA ALA A 115 11.21 -15.83 -15.35
C ALA A 115 11.29 -17.19 -16.07
N LYS A 116 12.42 -17.90 -15.96
CA LYS A 116 12.58 -19.25 -16.53
C LYS A 116 11.62 -20.25 -15.88
N VAL A 117 11.46 -20.18 -14.56
CA VAL A 117 10.53 -21.04 -13.83
C VAL A 117 9.08 -20.72 -14.22
N SER A 118 8.72 -19.44 -14.31
CA SER A 118 7.38 -19.01 -14.72
C SER A 118 7.02 -19.47 -16.13
N LEU A 119 7.98 -19.53 -17.06
CA LEU A 119 7.77 -20.04 -18.41
C LEU A 119 7.56 -21.56 -18.45
N SER A 120 7.97 -22.29 -17.42
CA SER A 120 7.77 -23.75 -17.31
C SER A 120 6.43 -24.14 -16.69
N PHE A 121 5.69 -23.18 -16.11
CA PHE A 121 4.43 -23.47 -15.45
C PHE A 121 3.34 -23.82 -16.45
N GLN A 122 2.69 -24.96 -16.19
CA GLN A 122 1.51 -25.38 -16.91
C GLN A 122 0.25 -25.10 -16.09
N SER A 123 -0.93 -25.31 -16.66
CA SER A 123 -2.23 -25.06 -16.02
C SER A 123 -2.36 -25.70 -14.62
N ALA A 124 -1.77 -26.88 -14.42
CA ALA A 124 -1.77 -27.56 -13.12
C ALA A 124 -0.92 -26.81 -12.07
N ASP A 125 0.21 -26.23 -12.47
CA ASP A 125 1.09 -25.48 -11.58
C ASP A 125 0.45 -24.15 -11.15
N TYR A 126 -0.21 -23.46 -12.09
CA TYR A 126 -1.00 -22.27 -11.78
C TYR A 126 -2.11 -22.56 -10.78
N PHE A 127 -2.83 -23.68 -10.96
CA PHE A 127 -3.86 -24.10 -10.01
C PHE A 127 -3.27 -24.42 -8.63
N ALA A 128 -2.16 -25.15 -8.58
CA ALA A 128 -1.48 -25.48 -7.33
C ALA A 128 -0.99 -24.22 -6.60
N LEU A 129 -0.42 -23.26 -7.33
CA LEU A 129 0.04 -21.97 -6.78
C LEU A 129 -1.13 -21.14 -6.23
N MET A 130 -2.24 -21.08 -6.94
CA MET A 130 -3.46 -20.44 -6.44
C MET A 130 -3.95 -21.11 -5.14
N CYS A 131 -4.00 -22.45 -5.10
CA CYS A 131 -4.36 -23.19 -3.89
C CYS A 131 -3.41 -22.86 -2.72
N VAL A 132 -2.10 -22.83 -2.96
CA VAL A 132 -1.10 -22.47 -1.94
C VAL A 132 -1.32 -21.04 -1.45
N GLY A 133 -1.58 -20.08 -2.34
CA GLY A 133 -1.89 -18.70 -1.97
C GLY A 133 -3.15 -18.58 -1.10
N LEU A 134 -4.24 -19.24 -1.50
CA LEU A 134 -5.50 -19.26 -0.76
C LEU A 134 -5.36 -19.94 0.60
N LEU A 135 -4.64 -21.06 0.67
CA LEU A 135 -4.36 -21.77 1.92
C LEU A 135 -3.44 -20.97 2.85
N SER A 136 -2.53 -20.17 2.30
CA SER A 136 -1.63 -19.33 3.10
C SER A 136 -2.41 -18.33 3.96
N ILE A 137 -3.54 -17.81 3.48
CA ILE A 137 -4.42 -16.92 4.27
C ILE A 137 -4.88 -17.63 5.55
N ALA A 138 -5.25 -18.91 5.45
CA ALA A 138 -5.67 -19.69 6.61
C ALA A 138 -4.49 -20.12 7.48
N ALA A 139 -3.32 -20.37 6.88
CA ALA A 139 -2.09 -20.73 7.60
C ALA A 139 -1.55 -19.58 8.47
N PHE A 140 -1.69 -18.32 8.03
CA PHE A 140 -1.28 -17.14 8.79
C PHE A 140 -2.37 -16.57 9.71
N ALA A 141 -3.53 -17.21 9.79
CA ALA A 141 -4.58 -16.81 10.71
C ALA A 141 -4.14 -16.98 12.17
N SER A 142 -4.61 -16.09 13.06
CA SER A 142 -4.33 -16.21 14.50
C SER A 142 -4.84 -17.55 15.05
N LYS A 143 -4.17 -18.08 16.08
CA LYS A 143 -4.53 -19.36 16.72
C LYS A 143 -6.03 -19.40 17.05
N GLY A 144 -6.72 -20.44 16.55
CA GLY A 144 -8.16 -20.64 16.74
C GLY A 144 -9.08 -19.94 15.72
N GLN A 145 -8.54 -19.15 14.78
CA GLN A 145 -9.33 -18.40 13.78
C GLN A 145 -9.29 -18.99 12.37
N PHE A 146 -8.77 -20.23 12.21
CA PHE A 146 -8.62 -20.91 10.92
C PHE A 146 -9.93 -20.95 10.10
N LEU A 147 -11.04 -21.34 10.73
CA LEU A 147 -12.33 -21.45 10.04
C LEU A 147 -12.82 -20.08 9.54
N LYS A 148 -12.61 -19.03 10.33
CA LYS A 148 -12.95 -17.65 9.93
C LYS A 148 -12.12 -17.22 8.73
N ALA A 149 -10.82 -17.51 8.73
CA ALA A 149 -9.94 -17.21 7.61
C ALA A 149 -10.37 -17.94 6.33
N MET A 150 -10.70 -19.23 6.42
CA MET A 150 -11.20 -20.00 5.27
C MET A 150 -12.52 -19.45 4.70
N ILE A 151 -13.46 -19.06 5.57
CA ILE A 151 -14.73 -18.44 5.12
C ILE A 151 -14.45 -17.10 4.42
N MET A 152 -13.56 -16.28 4.98
CA MET A 152 -13.19 -14.99 4.35
C MET A 152 -12.44 -15.19 3.03
N THR A 153 -11.61 -16.21 2.91
CA THR A 153 -10.94 -16.59 1.65
C THR A 153 -11.98 -16.99 0.59
N ALA A 154 -12.94 -17.85 0.94
CA ALA A 154 -14.01 -18.26 0.02
C ALA A 154 -14.89 -17.07 -0.39
N PHE A 155 -15.19 -16.17 0.55
CA PHE A 155 -15.92 -14.93 0.27
C PHE A 155 -15.17 -14.00 -0.68
N GLY A 156 -13.87 -13.78 -0.44
CA GLY A 156 -13.02 -12.99 -1.32
C GLY A 156 -12.91 -13.59 -2.73
N LEU A 157 -12.79 -14.91 -2.83
CA LEU A 157 -12.79 -15.62 -4.11
C LEU A 157 -14.11 -15.42 -4.86
N ALA A 158 -15.26 -15.52 -4.17
CA ALA A 158 -16.56 -15.28 -4.79
C ALA A 158 -16.66 -13.85 -5.36
N LEU A 159 -16.20 -12.83 -4.62
CA LEU A 159 -16.18 -11.45 -5.11
C LEU A 159 -15.23 -11.27 -6.31
N ALA A 160 -14.07 -11.93 -6.31
CA ALA A 160 -13.10 -11.86 -7.40
C ALA A 160 -13.61 -12.49 -8.71
N THR A 161 -14.61 -13.38 -8.65
CA THR A 161 -15.22 -13.97 -9.85
C THR A 161 -16.25 -13.06 -10.54
N VAL A 162 -16.60 -11.91 -9.95
CA VAL A 162 -17.52 -10.93 -10.53
C VAL A 162 -16.79 -10.12 -11.60
N GLY A 163 -17.33 -10.07 -12.82
CA GLY A 163 -16.80 -9.31 -13.95
C GLY A 163 -16.38 -10.16 -15.14
N GLN A 164 -15.63 -9.55 -16.06
CA GLN A 164 -15.11 -10.19 -17.26
C GLN A 164 -13.87 -11.03 -16.97
N ASP A 165 -13.88 -12.29 -17.40
CA ASP A 165 -12.71 -13.17 -17.30
C ASP A 165 -11.66 -12.78 -18.34
N SER A 166 -10.49 -12.34 -17.89
CA SER A 166 -9.37 -11.90 -18.73
C SER A 166 -8.86 -12.95 -19.74
N LEU A 167 -9.07 -14.25 -19.49
CA LEU A 167 -8.64 -15.31 -20.42
C LEU A 167 -9.71 -15.73 -21.41
N SER A 168 -10.98 -15.65 -21.01
CA SER A 168 -12.09 -16.25 -21.76
C SER A 168 -13.07 -15.24 -22.34
N ASP A 169 -12.94 -13.95 -21.99
CA ASP A 169 -13.88 -12.87 -22.33
C ASP A 169 -15.35 -13.12 -21.91
N ILE A 170 -15.58 -14.10 -21.02
CA ILE A 170 -16.90 -14.42 -20.49
C ILE A 170 -17.14 -13.55 -19.26
N THR A 171 -18.22 -12.77 -19.27
CA THR A 171 -18.67 -12.02 -18.08
C THR A 171 -19.43 -12.91 -17.12
N ARG A 172 -19.05 -12.91 -15.84
CA ARG A 172 -19.72 -13.65 -14.76
C ARG A 172 -20.29 -12.67 -13.74
N PHE A 173 -21.52 -12.92 -13.27
CA PHE A 173 -22.14 -12.17 -12.17
C PHE A 173 -22.24 -10.63 -12.33
N HIS A 174 -22.31 -10.10 -13.56
CA HIS A 174 -22.48 -8.66 -13.79
C HIS A 174 -23.95 -8.18 -13.72
N PHE A 175 -24.92 -9.11 -13.71
CA PHE A 175 -26.36 -8.85 -13.54
C PHE A 175 -26.96 -7.75 -14.44
N GLY A 176 -26.41 -7.54 -15.64
CA GLY A 176 -26.85 -6.48 -16.56
C GLY A 176 -26.38 -5.07 -16.21
N ASN A 177 -25.54 -4.90 -15.18
CA ASN A 177 -24.98 -3.61 -14.81
C ASN A 177 -23.59 -3.42 -15.44
N ILE A 178 -23.44 -2.37 -16.25
CA ILE A 178 -22.19 -2.05 -16.95
C ILE A 178 -21.02 -1.76 -16.00
N ASN A 179 -21.30 -1.22 -14.80
CA ASN A 179 -20.26 -0.93 -13.81
C ASN A 179 -19.66 -2.19 -13.18
N LEU A 180 -20.36 -3.34 -13.25
CA LEU A 180 -19.86 -4.63 -12.77
C LEU A 180 -19.16 -5.42 -13.88
N MET A 181 -19.13 -4.91 -15.12
CA MET A 181 -18.51 -5.59 -16.24
C MET A 181 -16.99 -5.70 -16.05
N ASP A 182 -16.35 -4.64 -15.55
CA ASP A 182 -14.93 -4.62 -15.16
C ASP A 182 -14.66 -5.30 -13.79
N GLY A 183 -15.71 -5.84 -13.16
CA GLY A 183 -15.64 -6.44 -11.84
C GLY A 183 -15.57 -5.43 -10.70
N ILE A 184 -15.27 -5.93 -9.49
CA ILE A 184 -15.14 -5.08 -8.29
C ILE A 184 -13.69 -4.62 -8.18
N SER A 185 -13.47 -3.30 -8.24
CA SER A 185 -12.12 -2.72 -8.09
C SER A 185 -11.50 -3.10 -6.75
N PHE A 186 -10.35 -3.79 -6.81
CA PHE A 186 -9.58 -4.18 -5.63
C PHE A 186 -9.23 -2.97 -4.74
N VAL A 187 -8.82 -1.86 -5.36
CA VAL A 187 -8.47 -0.62 -4.66
C VAL A 187 -9.68 -0.07 -3.91
N LEU A 188 -10.85 -0.02 -4.57
CA LEU A 188 -12.10 0.44 -3.95
C LEU A 188 -12.46 -0.41 -2.74
N LEU A 189 -12.39 -1.75 -2.88
CA LEU A 189 -12.77 -2.68 -1.82
C LEU A 189 -11.87 -2.55 -0.59
N VAL A 190 -10.54 -2.47 -0.79
CA VAL A 190 -9.57 -2.29 0.30
C VAL A 190 -9.77 -0.94 0.99
N MET A 191 -9.94 0.15 0.22
CA MET A 191 -10.15 1.48 0.80
C MET A 191 -11.46 1.56 1.59
N ALA A 192 -12.55 0.99 1.05
CA ALA A 192 -13.83 0.94 1.73
C ALA A 192 -13.76 0.14 3.04
N THR A 193 -13.09 -1.02 3.04
CA THR A 193 -12.93 -1.83 4.25
C THR A 193 -12.05 -1.15 5.31
N PHE A 194 -10.95 -0.50 4.91
CA PHE A 194 -10.13 0.28 5.85
C PHE A 194 -10.92 1.46 6.43
N ALA A 195 -11.55 2.28 5.59
CA ALA A 195 -12.33 3.43 6.04
C ALA A 195 -13.50 3.02 6.94
N MET A 196 -14.19 1.94 6.61
CA MET A 196 -15.30 1.42 7.41
C MET A 196 -14.83 0.84 8.74
N SER A 197 -13.69 0.14 8.76
CA SER A 197 -13.05 -0.33 10.00
C SER A 197 -12.70 0.84 10.92
N GLU A 198 -12.13 1.92 10.37
CA GLU A 198 -11.79 3.13 11.12
C GLU A 198 -13.04 3.83 11.65
N ALA A 199 -14.07 4.00 10.80
CA ALA A 199 -15.34 4.61 11.18
C ALA A 199 -16.03 3.84 12.31
N PHE A 200 -16.06 2.51 12.23
CA PHE A 200 -16.61 1.68 13.30
C PHE A 200 -15.76 1.77 14.57
N MET A 201 -14.43 1.78 14.48
CA MET A 201 -13.59 2.00 15.66
C MET A 201 -13.88 3.34 16.34
N ILE A 202 -14.08 4.42 15.58
CA ILE A 202 -14.43 5.74 16.14
C ILE A 202 -15.79 5.72 16.83
N ILE A 203 -16.79 5.03 16.26
CA ILE A 203 -18.14 4.95 16.82
C ILE A 203 -18.16 4.08 18.10
N PHE A 204 -17.50 2.91 18.05
CA PHE A 204 -17.55 1.93 19.15
C PHE A 204 -16.56 2.24 20.28
N LYS A 205 -15.39 2.78 19.93
CA LYS A 205 -14.43 3.28 20.92
C LYS A 205 -14.81 4.73 21.16
N LYS A 206 -15.61 4.98 22.21
CA LYS A 206 -15.86 6.32 22.77
C LYS A 206 -14.52 6.91 23.23
N MET A 207 -13.71 7.34 22.28
CA MET A 207 -12.49 8.06 22.54
C MET A 207 -12.96 9.47 22.87
N GLU A 208 -12.78 9.89 24.13
CA GLU A 208 -12.76 11.31 24.43
C GLU A 208 -11.73 11.92 23.49
N ILE A 209 -12.22 12.58 22.43
CA ILE A 209 -11.37 13.36 21.55
C ILE A 209 -10.95 14.56 22.38
N ASN A 210 -9.92 14.38 23.20
CA ASN A 210 -9.19 15.49 23.78
C ASN A 210 -8.40 16.09 22.61
N PHE A 211 -9.05 16.99 21.87
CA PHE A 211 -8.37 18.02 21.09
C PHE A 211 -7.63 18.93 22.06
N LYS A 212 -6.62 18.40 22.78
CA LYS A 212 -5.47 19.24 23.08
C LYS A 212 -4.77 19.39 21.75
N ALA A 213 -5.20 20.41 21.01
CA ALA A 213 -4.26 21.14 20.18
C ALA A 213 -3.01 21.26 21.03
N SER A 214 -1.95 20.56 20.66
CA SER A 214 -0.65 20.87 21.20
C SER A 214 -0.46 22.31 20.79
N ASP A 215 -0.72 23.23 21.72
CA ASP A 215 -0.15 24.56 21.70
C ASP A 215 1.34 24.30 21.60
N ALA A 216 1.82 24.17 20.36
CA ALA A 216 3.21 24.27 20.01
C ALA A 216 3.53 25.72 20.34
N SER A 217 3.80 25.94 21.63
CA SER A 217 4.16 27.21 22.19
C SER A 217 5.31 27.71 21.34
N ILE A 218 5.05 28.82 20.64
CA ILE A 218 6.00 29.50 19.76
C ILE A 218 7.32 29.81 20.53
N ASP A 219 7.27 29.79 21.87
CA ASP A 219 8.40 29.88 22.81
C ASP A 219 9.45 28.76 22.71
N LYS A 220 9.16 27.61 22.08
CA LYS A 220 10.15 26.53 21.88
C LYS A 220 10.87 26.55 20.53
N LEU A 221 10.56 27.51 19.65
CA LEU A 221 11.48 27.81 18.54
C LEU A 221 12.65 28.60 19.12
N GLY A 222 13.71 27.86 19.45
CA GLY A 222 14.98 28.41 19.90
C GLY A 222 15.38 29.63 19.08
N SER A 223 15.66 30.72 19.78
CA SER A 223 16.06 31.99 19.19
C SER A 223 17.24 31.78 18.25
N ILE A 224 17.05 32.12 16.98
CA ILE A 224 18.15 32.34 16.03
C ILE A 224 18.80 33.68 16.40
N LYS A 225 19.54 33.70 17.52
CA LYS A 225 20.51 34.76 17.81
C LYS A 225 21.89 34.15 17.69
N LEU A 226 22.54 34.45 16.56
CA LEU A 226 23.97 34.30 16.40
C LEU A 226 24.65 35.16 17.48
N SER A 227 25.33 34.53 18.44
CA SER A 227 26.27 35.24 19.30
C SER A 227 27.39 35.79 18.43
N LYS A 228 27.70 37.07 18.61
CA LYS A 228 28.93 37.69 18.11
C LYS A 228 30.15 37.02 18.70
#